data_AF-A0A3N5W0W8-F1
#
_entry.id   AF-A0A3N5W0W8-F1
#
_cell.length_a   1.000
_cell.length_b   1.000
_cell.length_c   1.000
_cell.angle_alpha   90.00
_cell.angle_beta   90.00
_cell.angle_gamma   90.00
#
_symmetry.space_group_name_H-M   'P 1'
#
loop_
_entity.id
_entity.type
_entity.pdbx_description
1 polymer ?
#
loop_
_entity_poly.entity_id
_entity_poly.type
_entity_poly.pdbx_seq_one_letter_code
_entity_poly.pdbx_strand_id
1 'polypeptide(L)'
;MTDQAALAKIAVAAIDPNIRKVAVGKLTDQAVLAKIALEDKDSTVRSAAFGKLIDQAVLKRVAVEATDPNVRKATVGKLNDQTMIAKIALNDVDRNVSIKMRHWLREFSVANSRFPDLVSAD
;
A
#
# COMPACT_ATOMS: atom_id res chain seq x y z
N MET A 1 7.58 -20.32 17.08
CA MET A 1 8.44 -19.56 16.16
C MET A 1 8.10 -19.97 14.75
N THR A 2 7.55 -19.06 13.94
CA THR A 2 7.32 -19.32 12.53
C THR A 2 8.55 -18.84 11.75
N ASP A 3 9.14 -19.70 10.93
CA ASP A 3 10.28 -19.34 10.09
C ASP A 3 9.83 -18.35 9.00
N GLN A 4 10.24 -17.09 9.14
CA GLN A 4 9.92 -16.01 8.20
C GLN A 4 10.55 -16.25 6.82
N ALA A 5 11.71 -16.90 6.75
CA ALA A 5 12.36 -17.22 5.47
C ALA A 5 11.57 -18.31 4.74
N ALA A 6 11.08 -19.33 5.45
CA ALA A 6 10.19 -20.34 4.88
C ALA A 6 8.86 -19.72 4.41
N LEU A 7 8.25 -18.85 5.22
CA LEU A 7 7.04 -18.11 4.82
C LEU A 7 7.27 -17.25 3.59
N ALA A 8 8.40 -16.54 3.50
CA ALA A 8 8.73 -15.70 2.35
C ALA A 8 8.85 -16.53 1.06
N LYS A 9 9.50 -17.69 1.14
CA LYS A 9 9.57 -18.64 0.01
C LYS A 9 8.19 -19.08 -0.45
N ILE A 10 7.32 -19.48 0.48
CA ILE A 10 5.95 -19.90 0.16
C ILE A 10 5.15 -18.74 -0.44
N ALA A 11 5.23 -17.57 0.17
CA ALA A 11 4.49 -16.37 -0.23
C ALA A 11 4.88 -15.85 -1.62
N VAL A 12 6.10 -16.14 -2.09
CA VAL A 12 6.59 -15.72 -3.42
C VAL A 12 6.45 -16.82 -4.46
N ALA A 13 6.66 -18.10 -4.09
CA ALA A 13 6.84 -19.18 -5.05
C ALA A 13 5.68 -20.19 -5.14
N ALA A 14 4.75 -20.23 -4.18
CA ALA A 14 3.67 -21.21 -4.23
C ALA A 14 2.79 -21.00 -5.47
N ILE A 15 2.43 -22.10 -6.14
CA ILE A 15 1.64 -22.07 -7.39
C ILE A 15 0.26 -21.48 -7.12
N ASP A 16 -0.41 -21.95 -6.07
CA ASP A 16 -1.74 -21.54 -5.66
C ASP A 16 -1.72 -20.15 -4.98
N PRO A 17 -2.44 -19.14 -5.52
CA PRO A 17 -2.54 -17.82 -4.91
C PRO A 17 -3.13 -17.84 -3.49
N ASN A 18 -4.01 -18.79 -3.16
CA ASN A 18 -4.56 -18.90 -1.80
C ASN A 18 -3.48 -19.29 -0.79
N ILE A 19 -2.58 -20.21 -1.17
CA ILE A 19 -1.43 -20.58 -0.34
C ILE A 19 -0.51 -19.38 -0.14
N ARG A 20 -0.21 -18.64 -1.22
CA ARG A 20 0.60 -17.40 -1.13
C ARG A 20 -0.06 -16.38 -0.20
N LYS A 21 -1.37 -16.14 -0.33
CA LYS A 21 -2.13 -15.22 0.52
C LYS A 21 -2.09 -15.61 2.00
N VAL A 22 -2.22 -16.90 2.32
CA VAL A 22 -2.10 -17.38 3.71
C VAL A 22 -0.68 -17.14 4.26
N ALA A 23 0.36 -17.38 3.46
CA ALA A 23 1.73 -17.11 3.86
C ALA A 23 1.98 -15.60 4.07
N VAL A 24 1.49 -14.75 3.16
CA VAL A 24 1.48 -13.28 3.32
C VAL A 24 0.82 -12.87 4.62
N GLY A 25 -0.31 -13.50 4.98
CA GLY A 25 -1.01 -13.25 6.24
C GLY A 25 -0.12 -13.40 7.49
N LYS A 26 0.94 -14.21 7.42
CA LYS A 26 1.88 -14.48 8.52
C LYS A 26 3.24 -13.79 8.39
N LEU A 27 3.52 -13.16 7.25
CA LEU A 27 4.76 -12.43 7.03
C LEU A 27 4.80 -11.13 7.82
N THR A 28 5.98 -10.75 8.30
CA THR A 28 6.22 -9.45 8.96
C THR A 28 7.28 -8.62 8.25
N ASP A 29 8.13 -9.26 7.44
CA ASP A 29 9.17 -8.60 6.66
C ASP A 29 8.55 -7.61 5.66
N GLN A 30 8.77 -6.31 5.90
CA GLN A 30 8.21 -5.23 5.09
C GLN A 30 8.78 -5.20 3.67
N ALA A 31 10.04 -5.62 3.47
CA ALA A 31 10.65 -5.65 2.15
C ALA A 31 10.08 -6.77 1.29
N VAL A 32 9.86 -7.97 1.88
CA VAL A 32 9.20 -9.08 1.20
C VAL A 32 7.74 -8.73 0.89
N LEU A 33 7.02 -8.15 1.86
CA LEU A 33 5.64 -7.70 1.65
C LEU A 33 5.55 -6.66 0.53
N ALA A 34 6.49 -5.72 0.45
CA ALA A 34 6.54 -4.72 -0.63
C ALA A 34 6.73 -5.38 -1.99
N LYS A 35 7.68 -6.32 -2.10
CA LYS A 35 7.93 -7.07 -3.32
C LYS A 35 6.66 -7.78 -3.80
N ILE A 36 5.96 -8.47 -2.89
CA ILE A 36 4.72 -9.18 -3.21
C ILE A 36 3.62 -8.19 -3.61
N ALA A 37 3.48 -7.06 -2.92
CA ALA A 37 2.49 -6.03 -3.26
C ALA A 37 2.71 -5.42 -4.65
N LEU A 38 3.97 -5.36 -5.11
CA LEU A 38 4.35 -4.83 -6.42
C LEU A 38 4.24 -5.87 -7.54
N GLU A 39 4.65 -7.11 -7.28
CA GLU A 39 5.00 -8.06 -8.35
C GLU A 39 4.10 -9.30 -8.41
N ASP A 40 3.33 -9.63 -7.35
CA ASP A 40 2.53 -10.86 -7.37
C ASP A 40 1.51 -10.82 -8.52
N LYS A 41 1.40 -11.93 -9.27
CA LYS A 41 0.48 -12.07 -10.39
C LYS A 41 -0.99 -11.94 -9.98
N ASP A 42 -1.33 -12.33 -8.75
CA ASP A 42 -2.69 -12.32 -8.22
C ASP A 42 -3.00 -11.02 -7.46
N SER A 43 -4.06 -10.32 -7.87
CA SER A 43 -4.44 -9.02 -7.28
C SER A 43 -4.86 -9.13 -5.82
N THR A 44 -5.42 -10.27 -5.40
CA THR A 44 -5.82 -10.47 -4.01
C THR A 44 -4.62 -10.70 -3.11
N VAL A 45 -3.57 -11.35 -3.62
CA VAL A 45 -2.29 -11.51 -2.93
C VAL A 45 -1.58 -10.17 -2.82
N ARG A 46 -1.51 -9.38 -3.90
CA ARG A 46 -0.97 -8.01 -3.88
C ARG A 46 -1.66 -7.14 -2.82
N SER A 47 -3.00 -7.17 -2.82
CA SER A 47 -3.81 -6.39 -1.87
C SER A 47 -3.59 -6.84 -0.43
N ALA A 48 -3.48 -8.14 -0.18
CA ALA A 48 -3.19 -8.68 1.15
C ALA A 48 -1.80 -8.24 1.65
N ALA A 49 -0.79 -8.25 0.77
CA ALA A 49 0.56 -7.83 1.12
C ALA A 49 0.61 -6.32 1.40
N PHE A 50 -0.01 -5.50 0.54
CA PHE A 50 -0.15 -4.06 0.77
C PHE A 50 -0.89 -3.75 2.08
N GLY A 51 -1.94 -4.53 2.39
CA GLY A 51 -2.69 -4.44 3.64
C GLY A 51 -1.83 -4.62 4.89
N LYS A 52 -0.66 -5.24 4.79
CA LYS A 52 0.29 -5.46 5.89
C LYS A 52 1.46 -4.50 5.93
N LEU A 53 1.62 -3.63 4.93
CA LEU A 53 2.63 -2.58 4.96
C LEU A 53 2.27 -1.52 5.99
N ILE A 54 3.24 -1.19 6.83
CA ILE A 54 3.15 -0.14 7.86
C ILE A 54 4.35 0.83 7.81
N ASP A 55 5.48 0.40 7.27
CA ASP A 55 6.66 1.24 7.11
C ASP A 55 6.38 2.34 6.07
N GLN A 56 6.53 3.61 6.47
CA GLN A 56 6.22 4.76 5.61
C GLN A 56 7.16 4.88 4.41
N ALA A 57 8.45 4.52 4.54
CA ALA A 57 9.38 4.55 3.41
C ALA A 57 9.02 3.48 2.37
N VAL A 58 8.63 2.30 2.84
CA VAL A 58 8.14 1.21 2.00
C VAL A 58 6.82 1.57 1.32
N LEU A 59 5.87 2.16 2.06
CA LEU A 59 4.59 2.62 1.50
C LEU A 59 4.80 3.68 0.40
N LYS A 60 5.71 4.64 0.58
CA LYS A 60 6.07 5.61 -0.45
C LYS A 60 6.57 4.94 -1.72
N ARG A 61 7.48 3.97 -1.57
CA ARG A 61 8.00 3.20 -2.70
C ARG A 61 6.88 2.49 -3.46
N VAL A 62 6.04 1.75 -2.73
CA VAL A 62 4.92 1.01 -3.34
C VAL A 62 3.93 1.94 -4.03
N ALA A 63 3.68 3.12 -3.47
CA ALA A 63 2.77 4.10 -4.06
C ALA A 63 3.23 4.60 -5.45
N VAL A 64 4.54 4.63 -5.71
CA VAL A 64 5.11 5.03 -7.00
C VAL A 64 5.23 3.86 -7.97
N GLU A 65 5.73 2.73 -7.47
CA GLU A 65 6.12 1.61 -8.32
C GLU A 65 4.96 0.66 -8.65
N ALA A 66 3.87 0.68 -7.87
CA ALA A 66 2.78 -0.26 -8.08
C ALA A 66 2.09 -0.06 -9.43
N THR A 67 2.07 -1.11 -10.24
CA THR A 67 1.36 -1.13 -11.53
C THR A 67 -0.15 -1.25 -11.33
N ASP A 68 -0.59 -1.88 -10.23
CA ASP A 68 -1.99 -2.06 -9.89
C ASP A 68 -2.61 -0.75 -9.35
N PRO A 69 -3.59 -0.15 -10.05
CA PRO A 69 -4.24 1.09 -9.61
C PRO A 69 -5.01 0.93 -8.29
N ASN A 70 -5.43 -0.28 -7.91
CA ASN A 70 -6.07 -0.50 -6.61
C ASN A 70 -5.07 -0.38 -5.46
N VAL A 71 -3.85 -0.89 -5.65
CA VAL A 71 -2.75 -0.70 -4.69
C VAL A 71 -2.43 0.79 -4.56
N ARG A 72 -2.27 1.51 -5.70
CA ARG A 72 -2.02 2.95 -5.67
C ARG A 72 -3.15 3.73 -5.00
N LYS A 73 -4.42 3.43 -5.29
CA LYS A 73 -5.59 4.06 -4.59
C LYS A 73 -5.56 3.82 -3.09
N ALA A 74 -5.21 2.61 -2.65
CA ALA A 74 -5.22 2.24 -1.24
C ALA A 74 -4.15 2.99 -0.41
N THR A 75 -3.16 3.62 -1.05
CA THR A 75 -2.12 4.41 -0.38
C THR A 75 -2.68 5.61 0.38
N VAL A 76 -3.79 6.22 -0.07
CA VAL A 76 -4.41 7.37 0.63
C VAL A 76 -4.91 7.02 2.04
N GLY A 77 -5.08 5.72 2.35
CA GLY A 77 -5.48 5.27 3.68
C GLY A 77 -4.33 4.94 4.61
N LYS A 78 -3.07 5.00 4.15
CA LYS A 78 -1.89 4.55 4.91
C LYS A 78 -0.69 5.48 4.85
N LEU A 79 -0.59 6.28 3.80
CA LEU A 79 0.54 7.15 3.57
C LEU A 79 0.27 8.51 4.23
N ASN A 80 1.11 8.90 5.18
CA ASN A 80 0.96 10.18 5.91
C ASN A 80 1.63 11.35 5.18
N ASP A 81 2.16 11.12 3.98
CA ASP A 81 2.87 12.12 3.18
C ASP A 81 1.95 12.74 2.11
N GLN A 82 1.34 13.88 2.45
CA GLN A 82 0.43 14.61 1.56
C GLN A 82 1.13 15.11 0.29
N THR A 83 2.40 15.53 0.39
CA THR A 83 3.17 15.99 -0.77
C THR A 83 3.37 14.85 -1.75
N MET A 84 3.63 13.65 -1.25
CA MET A 84 3.73 12.44 -2.07
C MET A 84 2.40 12.06 -2.72
N ILE A 85 1.29 12.11 -1.97
CA ILE A 85 -0.05 11.86 -2.50
C ILE A 85 -0.39 12.88 -3.60
N ALA A 86 -0.06 14.16 -3.41
CA ALA A 86 -0.26 15.20 -4.42
C ALA A 86 0.55 14.94 -5.69
N LYS A 87 1.82 14.53 -5.54
CA LYS A 87 2.69 14.18 -6.67
C LYS A 87 2.11 13.04 -7.49
N ILE A 88 1.60 11.98 -6.85
CA ILE A 88 0.98 10.86 -7.56
C ILE A 88 -0.32 11.34 -8.24
N ALA A 89 -1.18 12.07 -7.53
CA ALA A 89 -2.44 12.56 -8.09
C ALA A 89 -2.29 13.45 -9.34
N LEU A 90 -1.13 14.08 -9.52
CA LEU A 90 -0.81 14.92 -10.69
C LEU A 90 -0.28 14.10 -11.87
N ASN A 91 0.41 12.99 -11.60
CA ASN A 91 1.15 12.24 -12.62
C ASN A 91 0.57 10.84 -12.89
N ASP A 92 -0.41 10.38 -12.13
CA ASP A 92 -0.98 9.03 -12.29
C ASP A 92 -1.77 8.92 -13.59
N VAL A 93 -1.44 7.88 -14.36
CA VAL A 93 -2.10 7.55 -15.63
C VAL A 93 -3.56 7.11 -15.45
N ASP A 94 -3.91 6.56 -14.28
CA ASP A 94 -5.27 6.16 -13.97
C ASP A 94 -6.04 7.35 -13.39
N ARG A 95 -7.04 7.81 -14.14
CA ARG A 95 -7.90 8.95 -13.78
C ARG A 95 -8.63 8.73 -12.45
N ASN A 96 -9.00 7.51 -12.11
CA ASN A 96 -9.67 7.20 -10.85
C ASN A 96 -8.71 7.30 -9.66
N VAL A 97 -7.44 6.89 -9.82
CA VAL A 97 -6.41 7.12 -8.78
C VAL A 97 -6.26 8.62 -8.54
N SER A 98 -6.06 9.37 -9.61
CA SER A 98 -5.93 10.82 -9.61
C SER A 98 -7.11 11.54 -8.94
N ILE A 99 -8.35 11.16 -9.26
CA ILE A 99 -9.56 11.74 -8.64
C ILE A 99 -9.63 11.39 -7.15
N LYS A 100 -9.42 10.12 -6.79
CA LYS A 100 -9.48 9.67 -5.39
C LYS A 100 -8.48 10.41 -4.52
N MET A 101 -7.25 10.57 -4.99
CA MET A 101 -6.20 11.28 -4.25
C MET A 101 -6.49 12.78 -4.12
N ARG A 102 -6.96 13.44 -5.19
CA ARG A 102 -7.36 14.86 -5.11
C ARG A 102 -8.54 15.08 -4.16
N HIS A 103 -9.51 14.17 -4.15
CA HIS A 103 -10.64 14.22 -3.24
C HIS A 103 -10.16 14.11 -1.79
N TRP A 104 -9.33 13.10 -1.51
CA TRP A 104 -8.73 12.90 -0.20
C TRP A 104 -7.95 14.13 0.26
N LEU A 105 -7.11 14.75 -0.59
CA LEU A 105 -6.36 15.97 -0.24
C LEU A 105 -7.27 17.15 0.12
N ARG A 106 -8.40 17.31 -0.58
CA ARG A 106 -9.38 18.37 -0.26
C ARG A 106 -10.06 18.10 1.08
N GLU A 107 -10.53 16.87 1.30
CA GLU A 107 -11.16 16.48 2.57
C GLU A 107 -10.19 16.59 3.74
N PHE A 108 -8.96 16.11 3.56
CA PHE A 108 -7.89 16.20 4.54
C PHE A 108 -7.57 17.66 4.87
N SER A 109 -7.41 18.53 3.86
CA SER A 109 -7.14 19.96 4.08
C SER A 109 -8.26 20.66 4.84
N VAL A 110 -9.53 20.38 4.51
CA VAL A 110 -10.69 20.90 5.23
C VAL A 110 -10.73 20.39 6.66
N ALA A 111 -10.52 19.08 6.87
CA ALA A 111 -10.49 18.46 8.18
C ALA A 111 -9.37 19.02 9.06
N ASN A 112 -8.15 19.16 8.51
CA ASN A 112 -6.99 19.72 9.20
C ASN A 112 -7.21 21.19 9.59
N SER A 113 -7.91 21.96 8.75
CA SER A 113 -8.25 23.36 9.06
C SER A 113 -9.32 23.46 10.15
N ARG A 114 -10.26 22.51 10.19
CA ARG A 114 -11.39 22.52 11.13
C ARG A 114 -11.06 21.87 12.47
N PHE A 115 -10.17 20.88 12.47
CA PHE A 115 -9.83 20.04 13.62
C PHE A 115 -8.33 19.69 13.62
N PRO A 116 -7.43 20.67 13.78
CA PRO A 116 -5.98 20.44 13.69
C PRO A 116 -5.47 19.40 14.71
N ASP A 117 -6.08 19.35 15.89
CA ASP A 117 -5.70 18.44 16.98
C ASP A 117 -6.11 16.97 16.74
N LEU A 118 -6.98 16.70 15.76
CA LEU A 118 -7.42 15.34 15.42
C LEU A 118 -6.68 14.75 14.20
N VAL A 119 -5.97 15.59 13.46
CA VAL A 119 -5.33 15.23 12.19
C VAL A 119 -3.80 15.18 12.31
N SER A 120 -3.27 15.68 13.42
CA SER A 120 -1.88 15.52 13.85
C SER A 120 -1.74 14.27 14.73
N ALA A 121 -1.64 13.10 14.12
CA ALA A 121 -1.21 11.89 14.82
C ALA A 121 -0.04 11.27 14.06
N ASP A 122 1.09 11.18 14.78
CA ASP A 122 2.40 10.59 14.46
C ASP A 122 2.50 9.65 13.23
#